data_AF-A0A9W4HY17-F1
#
_entry.id   AF-A0A9W4HY17-F1
#
_cell.length_a   1.000
_cell.length_b   1.000
_cell.length_c   1.000
_cell.angle_alpha   90.00
_cell.angle_beta   90.00
_cell.angle_gamma   90.00
#
_symmetry.space_group_name_H-M   'P 1'
#
loop_
_entity.id
_entity.type
_entity.pdbx_description
1 polymer ?
#
loop_
_entity_poly.entity_id
_entity_poly.type
_entity_poly.pdbx_seq_one_letter_code
_entity_poly.pdbx_strand_id
1 'polypeptide(L)'
;MEMETTIISASGSPSPPWQSGTDSTGSAEVARLTGQSYAFATVNYTLIPSVTVEEQVHEVADSLGYLVRNAARLDFDLQQIIQMGHSSGAHDSVISLDGSNYNAVAEITDSPGKIADSTIRGLGTDPKRLQAMSTTHHARAPNAGIFLLLHVHRQGDIRQAVELSAALEAAGTDVALHVFEGEGFEGDMQMLLRLGDPTYPATLVMDNWLKVHVPVTIASA
;
A
#
# COMPACT_ATOMS: atom_id res chain seq x y z
N MET A 1 -8.70 -8.34 11.98
CA MET A 1 -7.66 -8.14 10.96
C MET A 1 -7.26 -6.69 11.13
N GLU A 2 -6.10 -6.45 11.72
CA GLU A 2 -5.54 -5.10 11.77
C GLU A 2 -5.12 -4.77 10.35
N MET A 3 -5.55 -3.60 9.87
CA MET A 3 -5.26 -3.17 8.51
C MET A 3 -4.34 -1.97 8.67
N GLU A 4 -3.13 -2.11 8.11
CA GLU A 4 -2.01 -1.21 8.34
C GLU A 4 -1.59 -0.57 7.01
N THR A 5 -1.11 0.66 7.11
CA THR A 5 -0.38 1.32 6.04
C THR A 5 1.06 1.51 6.50
N THR A 6 1.99 1.09 5.67
CA THR A 6 3.43 1.24 5.86
C THR A 6 3.89 2.49 5.14
N ILE A 7 4.66 3.34 5.82
CA ILE A 7 5.28 4.52 5.23
C ILE A 7 6.78 4.34 5.32
N ILE A 8 7.44 4.42 4.17
CA ILE A 8 8.89 4.29 4.07
C ILE A 8 9.49 5.56 3.50
N SER A 9 10.72 5.85 3.92
CA SER A 9 11.51 6.95 3.37
C SER A 9 12.98 6.60 3.44
N ALA A 10 13.81 7.09 2.53
CA ALA A 10 15.26 6.97 2.70
C ALA A 10 15.71 7.64 4.02
N SER A 11 16.64 7.00 4.75
CA SER A 11 17.26 7.58 5.94
C SER A 11 18.47 8.45 5.56
N GLY A 12 18.62 9.61 6.19
CA GLY A 12 19.76 10.51 6.01
C GLY A 12 20.99 10.16 6.85
N SER A 13 20.91 9.10 7.67
CA SER A 13 21.89 8.78 8.72
C SER A 13 22.32 7.31 8.67
N PRO A 14 23.59 7.00 9.03
CA PRO A 14 24.11 5.63 9.15
C PRO A 14 23.65 4.92 10.44
N SER A 15 22.87 5.58 11.30
CA SER A 15 22.28 4.96 12.50
C SER A 15 21.08 4.07 12.10
N PRO A 16 20.76 2.99 12.84
CA PRO A 16 19.56 2.22 12.55
C PRO A 16 18.34 3.16 12.59
N PRO A 17 17.51 3.19 11.53
CA PRO A 17 16.36 4.07 11.49
C PRO A 17 15.41 3.74 12.64
N TRP A 18 14.73 4.75 13.17
CA TRP A 18 13.72 4.57 14.19
C TRP A 18 12.63 3.62 13.69
N GLN A 19 12.12 2.78 14.59
CA GLN A 19 11.04 1.83 14.33
C GLN A 19 9.88 2.14 15.27
N SER A 20 8.67 2.22 14.74
CA SER A 20 7.43 2.30 15.51
C SER A 20 6.36 1.51 14.77
N GLY A 21 5.73 0.55 15.46
CA GLY A 21 4.67 -0.30 14.88
C GLY A 21 4.14 -1.37 15.85
N THR A 22 3.00 -1.97 15.49
CA THR A 22 2.37 -3.14 16.13
C THR A 22 2.55 -4.41 15.29
N ASP A 23 2.17 -5.57 15.83
CA ASP A 23 2.62 -6.93 15.47
C ASP A 23 2.18 -7.49 14.10
N SER A 24 1.52 -6.73 13.21
CA SER A 24 0.84 -7.30 12.02
C SER A 24 1.53 -7.07 10.66
N THR A 25 2.50 -6.16 10.56
CA THR A 25 3.39 -6.07 9.40
C THR A 25 4.32 -7.29 9.36
N GLY A 26 4.54 -7.87 8.18
CA GLY A 26 5.50 -8.97 8.01
C GLY A 26 6.87 -8.58 8.58
N SER A 27 7.31 -9.25 9.65
CA SER A 27 8.58 -8.95 10.31
C SER A 27 9.79 -9.00 9.36
N ALA A 28 9.67 -9.80 8.29
CA ALA A 28 10.63 -9.86 7.19
C ALA A 28 10.72 -8.54 6.40
N GLU A 29 9.60 -7.89 6.08
CA GLU A 29 9.56 -6.62 5.35
C GLU A 29 10.23 -5.52 6.17
N VAL A 30 9.85 -5.39 7.44
CA VAL A 30 10.44 -4.42 8.37
C VAL A 30 11.95 -4.60 8.47
N ALA A 31 12.40 -5.84 8.71
CA ALA A 31 13.84 -6.15 8.81
C ALA A 31 14.58 -5.87 7.49
N ARG A 32 13.96 -6.16 6.35
CA ARG A 32 14.54 -5.95 5.02
C ARG A 32 14.71 -4.46 4.69
N LEU A 33 13.68 -3.65 4.93
CA LEU A 33 13.68 -2.22 4.61
C LEU A 33 14.58 -1.43 5.55
N THR A 34 14.47 -1.67 6.86
CA THR A 34 15.35 -1.02 7.85
C THR A 34 16.81 -1.44 7.67
N GLY A 35 17.07 -2.71 7.32
CA GLY A 35 18.41 -3.21 6.96
C GLY A 35 18.98 -2.61 5.66
N GLN A 36 18.14 -2.01 4.82
CA GLN A 36 18.52 -1.23 3.63
C GLN A 36 18.59 0.27 3.89
N SER A 37 18.55 0.70 5.16
CA SER A 37 18.59 2.13 5.55
C SER A 37 17.38 2.94 5.06
N TYR A 38 16.20 2.30 4.99
CA TYR A 38 14.94 3.02 4.93
C TYR A 38 14.41 3.28 6.34
N ALA A 39 14.02 4.52 6.63
CA ALA A 39 13.09 4.84 7.69
C ALA A 39 11.76 4.13 7.43
N PHE A 40 11.18 3.55 8.47
CA PHE A 40 10.00 2.70 8.38
C PHE A 40 9.03 3.07 9.51
N ALA A 41 7.77 3.30 9.16
CA ALA A 41 6.69 3.53 10.11
C ALA A 41 5.44 2.77 9.67
N THR A 42 4.72 2.19 10.64
CA THR A 42 3.36 1.70 10.38
C THR A 42 2.32 2.55 11.08
N VAL A 43 1.19 2.73 10.38
CA VAL A 43 0.05 3.51 10.85
C VAL A 43 -1.13 2.57 11.02
N ASN A 44 -1.68 2.54 12.24
CA ASN A 44 -2.95 1.93 12.55
C ASN A 44 -4.08 2.95 12.36
N TYR A 45 -5.24 2.45 11.96
CA TYR A 45 -6.48 3.22 11.92
C TYR A 45 -7.62 2.44 12.58
N THR A 46 -8.62 3.18 13.04
CA THR A 46 -9.79 2.66 13.73
C THR A 46 -10.61 1.80 12.76
N LEU A 47 -11.10 0.65 13.21
CA LEU A 47 -11.85 -0.28 12.35
C LEU A 47 -13.35 0.03 12.30
N ILE A 48 -13.99 -0.29 11.17
CA ILE A 48 -15.45 -0.37 11.08
C ILE A 48 -16.00 -1.38 12.11
N PRO A 49 -17.19 -1.15 12.69
CA PRO A 49 -18.10 -0.05 12.44
C PRO A 49 -17.87 1.18 13.35
N SER A 50 -16.76 1.25 14.10
CA SER A 50 -16.52 2.36 15.03
C SER A 50 -16.32 3.71 14.31
N VAL A 51 -15.80 3.65 13.09
CA VAL A 51 -15.65 4.78 12.16
C VAL A 51 -16.12 4.35 10.76
N THR A 52 -16.37 5.33 9.90
CA THR A 52 -16.61 5.16 8.46
C THR A 52 -15.30 4.93 7.69
N VAL A 53 -15.37 4.41 6.47
CA VAL A 53 -14.18 4.24 5.62
C VAL A 53 -13.53 5.60 5.31
N GLU A 54 -14.32 6.65 5.13
CA GLU A 54 -13.81 8.01 4.93
C GLU A 54 -13.02 8.53 6.14
N GLU A 55 -13.46 8.21 7.35
CA GLU A 55 -12.72 8.54 8.56
C GLU A 55 -11.41 7.74 8.67
N GLN A 56 -11.38 6.48 8.21
CA GLN A 56 -10.12 5.71 8.12
C GLN A 56 -9.11 6.38 7.18
N VAL A 57 -9.56 6.80 5.99
CA VAL A 57 -8.74 7.54 5.02
C VAL A 57 -8.19 8.83 5.66
N HIS A 58 -9.03 9.56 6.40
CA HIS A 58 -8.59 10.76 7.12
C HIS A 58 -7.56 10.46 8.21
N GLU A 59 -7.71 9.38 8.98
CA GLU A 59 -6.73 8.99 10.02
C GLU A 59 -5.36 8.64 9.40
N VAL A 60 -5.34 7.96 8.25
CA VAL A 60 -4.11 7.68 7.49
C VAL A 60 -3.49 8.98 6.99
N ALA A 61 -4.29 9.87 6.40
CA ALA A 61 -3.83 11.19 5.92
C ALA A 61 -3.28 12.07 7.05
N ASP A 62 -3.91 12.07 8.22
CA ASP A 62 -3.47 12.80 9.40
C ASP A 62 -2.14 12.25 9.94
N SER A 63 -1.95 10.94 9.89
CA SER A 63 -0.72 10.26 10.29
C SER A 63 0.42 10.59 9.33
N LEU A 64 0.19 10.55 8.02
CA LEU A 64 1.15 11.02 7.02
C LEU A 64 1.49 12.51 7.24
N GLY A 65 0.47 13.34 7.48
CA GLY A 65 0.66 14.75 7.81
C GLY A 65 1.49 14.96 9.08
N TYR A 66 1.32 14.11 10.10
CA TYR A 66 2.15 14.13 11.30
C TYR A 66 3.60 13.77 10.97
N LEU A 67 3.86 12.72 10.20
CA LEU A 67 5.20 12.35 9.78
C LEU A 67 5.87 13.49 9.02
N VAL A 68 5.17 14.07 8.02
CA VAL A 68 5.67 15.19 7.23
C VAL A 68 6.06 16.38 8.12
N ARG A 69 5.20 16.75 9.08
CA ARG A 69 5.49 17.85 10.03
C ARG A 69 6.66 17.56 10.96
N ASN A 70 6.99 16.28 11.19
CA ASN A 70 8.01 15.85 12.13
C ASN A 70 9.27 15.30 11.46
N ALA A 71 9.41 15.37 10.14
CA ALA A 71 10.50 14.70 9.42
C ALA A 71 11.90 15.12 9.88
N ALA A 72 12.13 16.42 10.14
CA ALA A 72 13.41 16.89 10.69
C ALA A 72 13.72 16.32 12.08
N ARG A 73 12.68 16.07 12.90
CA ARG A 73 12.82 15.45 14.23
C ARG A 73 13.01 13.94 14.13
N LEU A 74 12.44 13.33 13.10
CA LEU A 74 12.46 11.89 12.83
C LEU A 74 13.60 11.47 11.88
N ASP A 75 14.41 12.40 11.38
CA ASP A 75 15.59 12.11 10.56
C ASP A 75 15.30 11.28 9.28
N PHE A 76 14.28 11.70 8.51
CA PHE A 76 13.96 11.09 7.20
C PHE A 76 13.72 12.14 6.12
N ASP A 77 13.91 11.75 4.85
CA ASP A 77 13.78 12.62 3.69
C ASP A 77 12.32 12.83 3.24
N LEU A 78 11.82 14.06 3.37
CA LEU A 78 10.48 14.46 2.91
C LEU A 78 10.25 14.34 1.40
N GLN A 79 11.32 14.36 0.60
CA GLN A 79 11.22 14.25 -0.86
C GLN A 79 11.08 12.80 -1.34
N GLN A 80 11.26 11.83 -0.45
CA GLN A 80 11.34 10.40 -0.78
C GLN A 80 10.41 9.56 0.12
N ILE A 81 9.22 10.06 0.42
CA ILE A 81 8.21 9.31 1.17
C ILE A 81 7.40 8.44 0.21
N ILE A 82 7.36 7.13 0.47
CA ILE A 82 6.46 6.19 -0.21
C ILE A 82 5.51 5.58 0.81
N GLN A 83 4.23 5.51 0.43
CA GLN A 83 3.22 4.81 1.18
C GLN A 83 2.97 3.44 0.54
N MET A 84 3.06 2.39 1.33
CA MET A 84 2.78 1.00 0.99
C MET A 84 1.58 0.51 1.78
N GLY A 85 0.69 -0.25 1.13
CA GLY A 85 -0.53 -0.75 1.76
C GLY A 85 -0.83 -2.17 1.34
N HIS A 86 -1.28 -2.98 2.29
CA HIS A 86 -1.71 -4.36 2.05
C HIS A 86 -3.23 -4.49 2.12
N SER A 87 -3.83 -5.25 1.21
CA SER A 87 -5.27 -5.54 1.19
C SER A 87 -6.15 -4.27 1.16
N SER A 88 -6.83 -3.88 2.25
CA SER A 88 -7.58 -2.61 2.25
C SER A 88 -6.68 -1.38 2.36
N GLY A 89 -5.50 -1.49 2.97
CA GLY A 89 -4.55 -0.38 3.11
C GLY A 89 -3.96 0.06 1.76
N ALA A 90 -4.05 -0.80 0.75
CA ALA A 90 -3.73 -0.47 -0.63
C ALA A 90 -4.62 0.62 -1.22
N HIS A 91 -5.84 0.79 -0.68
CA HIS A 91 -6.82 1.77 -1.16
C HIS A 91 -6.27 3.20 -1.20
N ASP A 92 -5.39 3.54 -0.23
CA ASP A 92 -4.75 4.85 -0.09
C ASP A 92 -3.24 4.84 -0.43
N SER A 93 -2.68 3.73 -0.94
CA SER A 93 -1.23 3.54 -1.01
C SER A 93 -0.65 3.46 -2.43
N VAL A 94 0.59 3.94 -2.58
CA VAL A 94 1.32 4.03 -3.86
C VAL A 94 2.02 2.71 -4.21
N ILE A 95 2.48 1.97 -3.20
CA ILE A 95 2.75 0.54 -3.34
C ILE A 95 1.53 -0.20 -2.84
N SER A 96 0.82 -0.85 -3.76
CA SER A 96 -0.34 -1.64 -3.39
C SER A 96 -0.02 -3.12 -3.48
N LEU A 97 -0.13 -3.79 -2.33
CA LEU A 97 0.08 -5.22 -2.16
C LEU A 97 -1.29 -5.89 -2.09
N ASP A 98 -1.68 -6.51 -3.19
CA ASP A 98 -2.97 -7.20 -3.33
C ASP A 98 -4.16 -6.34 -2.85
N GLY A 99 -4.27 -5.14 -3.44
CA GLY A 99 -5.28 -4.18 -3.03
C GLY A 99 -6.69 -4.60 -3.38
N SER A 100 -7.62 -4.35 -2.45
CA SER A 100 -9.07 -4.54 -2.65
C SER A 100 -9.78 -3.21 -2.89
N ASN A 101 -10.93 -3.23 -3.57
CA ASN A 101 -11.77 -2.06 -3.84
C ASN A 101 -11.16 -0.97 -4.73
N TYR A 102 -10.19 -1.26 -5.60
CA TYR A 102 -9.82 -0.31 -6.66
C TYR A 102 -11.04 0.08 -7.50
N ASN A 103 -11.94 -0.90 -7.70
CA ASN A 103 -13.26 -0.71 -8.25
C ASN A 103 -14.29 -1.43 -7.37
N ALA A 104 -14.83 -0.74 -6.35
CA ALA A 104 -15.75 -1.34 -5.37
C ALA A 104 -17.04 -1.93 -5.98
N VAL A 105 -17.49 -1.41 -7.14
CA VAL A 105 -18.64 -1.98 -7.86
C VAL A 105 -18.27 -3.33 -8.49
N ALA A 106 -17.09 -3.41 -9.10
CA ALA A 106 -16.57 -4.66 -9.66
C ALA A 106 -16.26 -5.66 -8.53
N GLU A 107 -15.68 -5.23 -7.41
CA GLU A 107 -15.38 -6.09 -6.26
C GLU A 107 -16.61 -6.86 -5.77
N ILE A 108 -17.75 -6.18 -5.60
CA ILE A 108 -19.00 -6.84 -5.16
C ILE A 108 -19.46 -7.92 -6.16
N THR A 109 -19.19 -7.72 -7.44
CA THR A 109 -19.65 -8.59 -8.53
C THR A 109 -18.69 -9.76 -8.79
N ASP A 110 -17.39 -9.46 -8.81
CA ASP A 110 -16.31 -10.35 -9.23
C ASP A 110 -15.77 -11.18 -8.04
N SER A 111 -15.98 -10.71 -6.79
CA SER A 111 -15.53 -11.36 -5.55
C SER A 111 -16.69 -11.69 -4.58
N PRO A 112 -17.58 -12.66 -4.91
CA PRO A 112 -18.75 -12.97 -4.09
C PRO A 112 -18.41 -13.55 -2.72
N GLY A 113 -19.38 -13.52 -1.80
CA GLY A 113 -19.24 -14.05 -0.44
C GLY A 113 -18.64 -13.04 0.53
N LYS A 114 -17.66 -13.46 1.35
CA LYS A 114 -17.16 -12.66 2.47
C LYS A 114 -16.56 -11.31 2.05
N ILE A 115 -16.00 -11.23 0.84
CA ILE A 115 -15.40 -10.01 0.31
C ILE A 115 -16.50 -9.02 -0.08
N ALA A 116 -17.44 -9.41 -0.94
CA ALA A 116 -18.63 -8.61 -1.23
C ALA A 116 -19.39 -8.18 0.04
N ASP A 117 -19.57 -9.07 1.02
CA ASP A 117 -20.21 -8.73 2.28
C ASP A 117 -19.42 -7.67 3.06
N SER A 118 -18.09 -7.69 3.00
CA SER A 118 -17.23 -6.71 3.66
C SER A 118 -17.30 -5.35 2.97
N THR A 119 -17.23 -5.33 1.64
CA THR A 119 -17.41 -4.10 0.84
C THR A 119 -18.77 -3.48 1.11
N ILE A 120 -19.85 -4.28 1.13
CA ILE A 120 -21.20 -3.80 1.43
C ILE A 120 -21.32 -3.27 2.87
N ARG A 121 -20.68 -3.92 3.85
CA ARG A 121 -20.68 -3.43 5.24
C ARG A 121 -19.97 -2.08 5.39
N GLY A 122 -18.84 -1.87 4.70
CA GLY A 122 -18.06 -0.63 4.81
C GLY A 122 -18.58 0.51 3.93
N LEU A 123 -18.94 0.21 2.69
CA LEU A 123 -19.29 1.21 1.66
C LEU A 123 -20.78 1.27 1.36
N GLY A 124 -21.59 0.30 1.81
CA GLY A 124 -22.99 0.20 1.45
C GLY A 124 -23.19 -0.29 0.01
N THR A 125 -24.38 -0.04 -0.53
CA THR A 125 -24.79 -0.49 -1.87
C THR A 125 -25.13 0.65 -2.83
N ASP A 126 -24.98 1.91 -2.42
CA ASP A 126 -25.22 3.06 -3.29
C ASP A 126 -24.14 3.11 -4.39
N PRO A 127 -24.49 2.98 -5.68
CA PRO A 127 -23.52 3.00 -6.77
C PRO A 127 -22.68 4.28 -6.82
N LYS A 128 -23.26 5.43 -6.44
CA LYS A 128 -22.51 6.70 -6.42
C LYS A 128 -21.43 6.68 -5.34
N ARG A 129 -21.75 6.13 -4.17
CA ARG A 129 -20.80 5.97 -3.06
C ARG A 129 -19.71 4.97 -3.42
N LEU A 130 -20.08 3.81 -3.96
CA LEU A 130 -19.10 2.82 -4.44
C LEU A 130 -18.16 3.44 -5.49
N GLN A 131 -18.70 4.20 -6.44
CA GLN A 131 -17.88 4.90 -7.43
C GLN A 131 -16.96 5.95 -6.81
N ALA A 132 -17.48 6.76 -5.89
CA ALA A 132 -16.70 7.79 -5.19
C ALA A 132 -15.59 7.21 -4.32
N MET A 133 -15.70 5.95 -3.90
CA MET A 133 -14.72 5.26 -3.08
C MET A 133 -13.83 4.30 -3.88
N SER A 134 -13.92 4.25 -5.21
CA SER A 134 -13.05 3.41 -6.04
C SER A 134 -11.77 4.17 -6.45
N THR A 135 -10.59 3.67 -6.11
CA THR A 135 -9.28 4.28 -6.45
C THR A 135 -9.12 4.54 -7.94
N THR A 136 -9.65 3.67 -8.80
CA THR A 136 -9.59 3.82 -10.27
C THR A 136 -10.22 5.15 -10.74
N HIS A 137 -11.18 5.71 -10.01
CA HIS A 137 -11.81 6.99 -10.34
C HIS A 137 -11.04 8.22 -9.83
N HIS A 138 -9.98 8.02 -9.05
CA HIS A 138 -9.12 9.07 -8.49
C HIS A 138 -7.70 9.07 -9.07
N ALA A 139 -7.47 8.38 -10.18
CA ALA A 139 -6.16 8.27 -10.84
C ALA A 139 -5.59 9.61 -11.36
N ARG A 140 -6.43 10.64 -11.56
CA ARG A 140 -6.02 11.93 -12.13
C ARG A 140 -5.29 12.81 -11.11
N ALA A 141 -4.44 13.70 -11.62
CA ALA A 141 -3.74 14.68 -10.79
C ALA A 141 -4.69 15.62 -10.01
N PRO A 142 -4.29 16.09 -8.80
CA PRO A 142 -3.03 15.79 -8.12
C PRO A 142 -2.99 14.35 -7.58
N ASN A 143 -1.94 13.60 -7.92
CA ASN A 143 -1.74 12.22 -7.50
C ASN A 143 -0.22 11.90 -7.51
N ALA A 144 0.20 10.77 -6.94
CA ALA A 144 1.58 10.31 -7.03
C ALA A 144 1.99 10.11 -8.50
N GLY A 145 3.24 10.46 -8.80
CA GLY A 145 3.78 10.39 -10.16
C GLY A 145 4.22 8.99 -10.60
N ILE A 146 4.29 8.05 -9.66
CA ILE A 146 4.71 6.67 -9.92
C ILE A 146 4.04 5.69 -8.96
N PHE A 147 3.70 4.49 -9.42
CA PHE A 147 3.10 3.41 -8.63
C PHE A 147 3.82 2.07 -8.85
N LEU A 148 3.81 1.22 -7.81
CA LEU A 148 4.18 -0.19 -7.89
C LEU A 148 3.00 -1.04 -7.42
N LEU A 149 2.45 -1.86 -8.30
CA LEU A 149 1.33 -2.74 -7.99
C LEU A 149 1.86 -4.19 -7.96
N LEU A 150 1.91 -4.80 -6.78
CA LEU A 150 2.27 -6.21 -6.62
C LEU A 150 0.99 -6.99 -6.32
N HIS A 151 0.62 -7.89 -7.22
CA HIS A 151 -0.65 -8.61 -7.13
C HIS A 151 -0.44 -10.12 -7.16
N VAL A 152 -1.25 -10.86 -6.41
CA VAL A 152 -1.25 -12.33 -6.44
C VAL A 152 -2.36 -12.80 -7.37
N HIS A 153 -2.17 -13.90 -8.08
CA HIS A 153 -3.18 -14.42 -9.03
C HIS A 153 -4.45 -14.92 -8.33
N ARG A 154 -5.35 -14.03 -7.95
CA ARG A 154 -6.65 -14.39 -7.43
C ARG A 154 -7.68 -14.54 -8.56
N GLN A 155 -8.47 -15.62 -8.50
CA GLN A 155 -9.68 -15.77 -9.32
C GLN A 155 -10.59 -14.56 -9.06
N GLY A 156 -10.68 -13.65 -10.04
CA GLY A 156 -11.54 -12.46 -10.00
C GLY A 156 -10.83 -11.11 -9.81
N ASP A 157 -9.54 -11.07 -9.44
CA ASP A 157 -8.95 -9.83 -8.88
C ASP A 157 -7.89 -9.13 -9.75
N ILE A 158 -7.20 -9.85 -10.65
CA ILE A 158 -6.21 -9.23 -11.55
C ILE A 158 -6.84 -8.12 -12.42
N ARG A 159 -8.12 -8.26 -12.73
CA ARG A 159 -8.86 -7.29 -13.53
C ARG A 159 -8.85 -5.91 -12.86
N GLN A 160 -9.02 -5.84 -11.54
CA GLN A 160 -9.05 -4.55 -10.83
C GLN A 160 -7.67 -3.88 -10.83
N ALA A 161 -6.61 -4.66 -10.60
CA ALA A 161 -5.23 -4.16 -10.66
C ALA A 161 -4.87 -3.65 -12.07
N VAL A 162 -5.32 -4.36 -13.13
CA VAL A 162 -5.16 -3.94 -14.52
C VAL A 162 -5.99 -2.68 -14.84
N GLU A 163 -7.23 -2.59 -14.36
CA GLU A 163 -8.08 -1.41 -14.54
C GLU A 163 -7.47 -0.16 -13.86
N LEU A 164 -6.93 -0.30 -12.64
CA LEU A 164 -6.21 0.77 -11.97
C LEU A 164 -4.94 1.18 -12.74
N SER A 165 -4.13 0.20 -13.17
CA SER A 165 -2.92 0.46 -13.95
C SER A 165 -3.23 1.27 -15.20
N ALA A 166 -4.24 0.87 -15.97
CA ALA A 166 -4.65 1.58 -17.18
C ALA A 166 -5.17 3.00 -16.88
N ALA A 167 -5.90 3.19 -15.78
CA ALA A 167 -6.41 4.51 -15.40
C ALA A 167 -5.29 5.48 -14.98
N LEU A 168 -4.29 4.98 -14.25
CA LEU A 168 -3.09 5.73 -13.85
C LEU A 168 -2.22 6.09 -15.08
N GLU A 169 -1.95 5.12 -15.96
CA GLU A 169 -1.21 5.36 -17.21
C GLU A 169 -1.92 6.40 -18.09
N ALA A 170 -3.26 6.30 -18.22
CA ALA A 170 -4.05 7.28 -18.96
C ALA A 170 -4.05 8.68 -18.33
N ALA A 171 -3.77 8.77 -17.02
CA ALA A 171 -3.58 10.03 -16.31
C ALA A 171 -2.13 10.57 -16.40
N GLY A 172 -1.21 9.84 -17.03
CA GLY A 172 0.19 10.22 -17.19
C GLY A 172 1.09 9.79 -16.04
N THR A 173 0.64 8.87 -15.19
CA THR A 173 1.40 8.29 -14.09
C THR A 173 2.17 7.05 -14.55
N ASP A 174 3.42 6.89 -14.10
CA ASP A 174 4.22 5.70 -14.38
C ASP A 174 3.80 4.54 -13.45
N VAL A 175 3.58 3.34 -14.00
CA VAL A 175 3.05 2.19 -13.24
C VAL A 175 3.84 0.93 -13.55
N ALA A 176 4.34 0.28 -12.50
CA ALA A 176 4.89 -1.07 -12.59
C ALA A 176 3.89 -2.08 -11.99
N LEU A 177 3.16 -2.81 -12.84
CA LEU A 177 2.27 -3.90 -12.40
C LEU A 177 2.98 -5.26 -12.54
N HIS A 178 3.09 -5.99 -11.43
CA HIS A 178 3.68 -7.33 -11.38
C HIS A 178 2.70 -8.32 -10.73
N VAL A 179 2.56 -9.49 -11.35
CA VAL A 179 1.66 -10.56 -10.90
C VAL A 179 2.48 -11.78 -10.49
N PHE A 180 2.18 -12.32 -9.30
CA PHE A 180 2.87 -13.47 -8.71
C PHE A 180 1.93 -14.66 -8.55
N GLU A 181 2.50 -15.86 -8.50
CA GLU A 181 1.75 -17.08 -8.20
C GLU A 181 1.20 -17.07 -6.77
N GLY A 182 0.00 -17.61 -6.63
CA GLY A 182 -0.77 -17.75 -5.38
C GLY A 182 -2.25 -17.73 -5.71
N GLU A 183 -3.10 -18.26 -4.84
CA GLU A 183 -4.55 -18.32 -5.09
C GLU A 183 -5.35 -17.85 -3.88
N GLY A 184 -6.23 -16.86 -4.10
CA GLY A 184 -7.16 -16.34 -3.11
C GLY A 184 -6.48 -15.86 -1.82
N PHE A 185 -7.25 -15.88 -0.72
CA PHE A 185 -6.79 -15.38 0.59
C PHE A 185 -5.47 -16.01 1.08
N GLU A 186 -5.20 -17.27 0.74
CA GLU A 186 -3.93 -17.90 1.10
C GLU A 186 -2.76 -17.25 0.35
N GLY A 187 -2.90 -17.00 -0.95
CA GLY A 187 -1.91 -16.28 -1.74
C GLY A 187 -1.63 -14.87 -1.19
N ASP A 188 -2.71 -14.16 -0.86
CA ASP A 188 -2.65 -12.80 -0.30
C ASP A 188 -1.90 -12.79 1.04
N MET A 189 -2.20 -13.74 1.92
CA MET A 189 -1.51 -13.91 3.21
C MET A 189 -0.05 -14.34 3.04
N GLN A 190 0.26 -15.18 2.05
CA GLN A 190 1.63 -15.58 1.77
C GLN A 190 2.47 -14.38 1.30
N MET A 191 1.90 -13.49 0.48
CA MET A 191 2.60 -12.27 0.08
C MET A 191 2.86 -11.37 1.29
N LEU A 192 1.85 -11.11 2.14
CA LEU A 192 2.01 -10.33 3.37
C LEU A 192 3.14 -10.85 4.27
N LEU A 193 3.17 -12.17 4.49
CA LEU A 193 4.09 -12.78 5.43
C LEU A 193 5.52 -12.93 4.88
N ARG A 194 5.67 -13.03 3.56
CA ARG A 194 6.94 -13.33 2.90
C ARG A 194 7.57 -12.14 2.20
N LEU A 195 6.85 -11.04 2.01
CA LEU A 195 7.47 -9.82 1.50
C LEU A 195 8.62 -9.41 2.45
N GLY A 196 9.80 -9.15 1.89
CA GLY A 196 11.04 -8.97 2.64
C GLY A 196 11.93 -10.20 2.73
N ASP A 197 11.41 -11.41 2.53
CA ASP A 197 12.22 -12.62 2.33
C ASP A 197 12.93 -12.52 0.96
N PRO A 198 14.28 -12.56 0.90
CA PRO A 198 15.02 -12.46 -0.35
C PRO A 198 14.78 -13.62 -1.33
N THR A 199 14.19 -14.73 -0.85
CA THR A 199 13.81 -15.87 -1.69
C THR A 199 12.40 -15.72 -2.28
N TYR A 200 11.61 -14.75 -1.81
CA TYR A 200 10.29 -14.48 -2.33
C TYR A 200 10.37 -13.52 -3.53
N PRO A 201 9.87 -13.89 -4.73
CA PRO A 201 10.08 -13.10 -5.95
C PRO A 201 9.62 -11.64 -5.87
N ALA A 202 8.51 -11.36 -5.17
CA ALA A 202 7.99 -10.00 -5.04
C ALA A 202 8.95 -9.07 -4.28
N THR A 203 9.72 -9.62 -3.34
CA THR A 203 10.75 -8.86 -2.60
C THR A 203 11.81 -8.30 -3.54
N LEU A 204 12.26 -9.08 -4.52
CA LEU A 204 13.27 -8.62 -5.47
C LEU A 204 12.75 -7.52 -6.40
N VAL A 205 11.48 -7.61 -6.80
CA VAL A 205 10.82 -6.57 -7.59
C VAL A 205 10.72 -5.28 -6.78
N MET A 206 10.24 -5.35 -5.54
CA MET A 206 10.17 -4.22 -4.62
C MET A 206 11.55 -3.58 -4.41
N ASP A 207 12.57 -4.36 -4.05
CA ASP A 207 13.92 -3.86 -3.81
C ASP A 207 14.50 -3.12 -5.04
N ASN A 208 14.27 -3.66 -6.24
CA ASN A 208 14.78 -3.04 -7.47
C ASN A 208 14.03 -1.76 -7.82
N TRP A 209 12.72 -1.74 -7.63
CA TRP A 209 11.91 -0.54 -7.83
C TRP A 209 12.33 0.57 -6.85
N LEU A 210 12.47 0.24 -5.56
CA LEU A 210 12.88 1.21 -4.53
C LEU A 210 14.28 1.78 -4.81
N LYS A 211 15.24 0.98 -5.27
CA LYS A 211 16.59 1.48 -5.63
C LYS A 211 16.57 2.54 -6.73
N VAL A 212 15.61 2.48 -7.66
CA VAL A 212 15.51 3.42 -8.77
C VAL A 212 14.77 4.69 -8.33
N HIS A 213 13.71 4.55 -7.53
CA HIS A 213 12.76 5.63 -7.28
C HIS A 213 12.90 6.27 -5.89
N VAL A 214 13.55 5.60 -4.95
CA VAL A 214 13.78 6.03 -3.56
C VAL A 214 15.23 5.75 -3.14
N PRO A 215 16.25 6.21 -3.90
CA PRO A 215 17.62 5.80 -3.66
C PRO A 215 18.15 6.31 -2.30
N VAL A 216 18.50 5.38 -1.42
CA VAL A 216 19.18 5.72 -0.15
C VAL A 216 20.61 6.17 -0.46
N THR A 217 20.88 7.46 -0.26
CA THR A 217 22.22 8.02 -0.39
C THR A 217 22.88 8.07 0.97
N ILE A 218 23.77 7.12 1.27
CA ILE A 218 24.59 7.20 2.47
C ILE A 218 25.63 8.30 2.23
N ALA A 219 25.53 9.42 2.95
CA ALA A 219 26.58 10.42 2.93
C ALA A 219 27.88 9.77 3.41
N SER A 220 28.87 9.70 2.53
CA SER A 220 30.23 9.27 2.90
C SER A 220 30.77 10.23 3.95
N ALA A 221 31.09 9.69 5.13
CA ALA A 221 31.75 10.38 6.23
C ALA A 221 33.14 10.92 5.85
#